data_AF-A0A2X1UWG5-F1
#
_entry.id   AF-A0A2X1UWG5-F1
#
_cell.length_a   1.000
_cell.length_b   1.000
_cell.length_c   1.000
_cell.angle_alpha   90.00
_cell.angle_beta   90.00
_cell.angle_gamma   90.00
#
_symmetry.space_group_name_H-M   'P 1'
#
loop_
_entity.id
_entity.type
_entity.pdbx_description
1 polymer ?
#
loop_
_entity_poly.entity_id
_entity_poly.type
_entity_poly.pdbx_seq_one_letter_code
_entity_poly.pdbx_strand_id
1 'polypeptide(L)'
;MPYTTLHTKDLFDKLIEPPAEFQDLDLLELIDSVIDGEVSYSSTDGDFVYQKEGERISIKNTASGIKVFGMLQILVANDFIDKNTLIIFDEPENHLHPNWQLKLAKILVELANSGVFVIVSSHSPYLIEALERYSEVKGLKDETSFYLAKNNEVENKSQLPEIFALLSEPFEQFRELDKQVLKDGELISS
;
A
#
# COMPACT_ATOMS: atom_id res chain seq x y z
N MET A 1 14.96 -26.98 11.77
CA MET A 1 14.32 -26.04 10.84
C MET A 1 13.86 -24.85 11.64
N PRO A 2 14.08 -23.60 11.20
CA PRO A 2 13.56 -22.45 11.94
C PRO A 2 12.03 -22.54 11.98
N TYR A 3 11.44 -22.13 13.09
CA TYR A 3 9.99 -22.12 13.29
C TYR A 3 9.37 -21.01 12.43
N THR A 4 9.18 -21.28 11.15
CA THR A 4 8.39 -20.39 10.28
C THR A 4 6.93 -20.52 10.67
N THR A 5 6.26 -19.39 10.92
CA THR A 5 4.84 -19.37 11.27
C THR A 5 4.00 -19.94 10.12
N LEU A 6 2.85 -20.53 10.43
CA LEU A 6 1.96 -21.14 9.43
C LEU A 6 1.57 -20.14 8.34
N HIS A 7 1.26 -18.89 8.72
CA HIS A 7 0.92 -17.82 7.78
C HIS A 7 2.06 -17.44 6.84
N THR A 8 3.31 -17.45 7.34
CA THR A 8 4.47 -17.15 6.50
C THR A 8 4.65 -18.25 5.47
N LYS A 9 4.55 -19.53 5.88
CA LYS A 9 4.63 -20.65 4.95
C LYS A 9 3.54 -20.58 3.88
N ASP A 10 2.28 -20.35 4.27
CA ASP A 10 1.15 -20.22 3.34
C ASP A 10 1.38 -19.11 2.30
N LEU A 11 1.84 -17.94 2.74
CA LEU A 11 2.17 -16.85 1.82
C LEU A 11 3.32 -17.23 0.86
N PHE A 12 4.39 -17.85 1.37
CA PHE A 12 5.49 -18.30 0.52
C PHE A 12 5.02 -19.32 -0.52
N ASP A 13 4.19 -20.30 -0.12
CA ASP A 13 3.65 -21.31 -1.03
C ASP A 13 2.86 -20.64 -2.18
N LYS A 14 2.02 -19.64 -1.86
CA LYS A 14 1.28 -18.85 -2.87
C LYS A 14 2.17 -18.06 -3.81
N LEU A 15 3.27 -17.51 -3.31
CA LEU A 15 4.17 -16.68 -4.10
C LEU A 15 5.07 -17.49 -5.05
N ILE A 16 5.27 -18.79 -4.81
CA ILE A 16 6.11 -19.64 -5.67
C ILE A 16 5.32 -20.42 -6.72
N GLU A 17 3.98 -20.36 -6.69
CA GLU A 17 3.16 -21.01 -7.71
C GLU A 17 3.39 -20.39 -9.09
N PRO A 18 3.25 -21.17 -10.17
CA PRO A 18 3.28 -20.62 -11.51
C PRO A 18 2.03 -19.77 -11.77
N PRO A 19 2.13 -18.72 -12.61
CA PRO A 19 1.01 -17.87 -12.93
C PRO A 19 -0.13 -18.66 -13.60
N ALA A 20 -1.37 -18.30 -13.26
CA ALA A 20 -2.57 -18.94 -13.80
C ALA A 20 -2.88 -18.50 -15.24
N GLU A 21 -3.72 -19.27 -15.94
CA GLU A 21 -4.14 -18.97 -17.33
C GLU A 21 -5.09 -17.77 -17.43
N PHE A 22 -5.87 -17.48 -16.38
CA PHE A 22 -6.70 -16.28 -16.29
C PHE A 22 -6.02 -15.26 -15.39
N GLN A 23 -5.83 -14.05 -15.92
CA GLN A 23 -5.14 -12.96 -15.24
C GLN A 23 -5.97 -11.69 -15.41
N ASP A 24 -6.10 -10.91 -14.34
CA ASP A 24 -6.54 -9.51 -14.46
C ASP A 24 -5.41 -8.71 -15.12
N LEU A 25 -5.38 -8.75 -16.45
CA LEU A 25 -4.30 -8.16 -17.27
C LEU A 25 -4.19 -6.65 -17.03
N ASP A 26 -5.31 -5.96 -16.84
CA ASP A 26 -5.33 -4.51 -16.60
C ASP A 26 -4.66 -4.17 -15.26
N LEU A 27 -4.91 -4.98 -14.22
CA LEU A 27 -4.30 -4.78 -12.90
C LEU A 27 -2.82 -5.13 -12.89
N LEU A 28 -2.42 -6.21 -13.57
CA LEU A 28 -1.01 -6.56 -13.73
C LEU A 28 -0.25 -5.45 -14.47
N GLU A 29 -0.75 -4.99 -15.61
CA GLU A 29 -0.14 -3.89 -16.35
C GLU A 29 -0.01 -2.62 -15.50
N LEU A 30 -0.99 -2.33 -14.64
CA LEU A 30 -0.90 -1.22 -13.69
C LEU A 30 0.25 -1.41 -12.70
N ILE A 31 0.39 -2.60 -12.10
CA ILE A 31 1.46 -2.89 -11.14
C ILE A 31 2.83 -2.86 -11.83
N ASP A 32 2.96 -3.48 -12.99
CA ASP A 32 4.16 -3.50 -13.83
C ASP A 32 4.64 -2.08 -14.13
N SER A 33 3.70 -1.18 -14.49
CA SER A 33 4.01 0.23 -14.77
C SER A 33 4.45 1.04 -13.54
N VAL A 34 4.18 0.56 -12.32
CA VAL A 34 4.58 1.24 -11.09
C VAL A 34 6.01 0.88 -10.71
N ILE A 35 6.40 -0.38 -10.92
CA ILE A 35 7.75 -0.85 -10.60
C ILE A 35 8.68 -0.90 -11.81
N ASP A 36 8.20 -0.65 -13.03
CA ASP A 36 8.94 -0.79 -14.29
C ASP A 36 9.64 -2.16 -14.42
N GLY A 37 8.95 -3.25 -14.09
CA GLY A 37 9.53 -4.58 -14.14
C GLY A 37 8.65 -5.67 -13.53
N GLU A 38 9.22 -6.87 -13.43
CA GLU A 38 8.51 -8.07 -13.01
C GLU A 38 9.24 -8.76 -11.86
N VAL A 39 8.51 -9.15 -10.82
CA VAL A 39 8.98 -9.96 -9.71
C VAL A 39 8.45 -11.38 -9.88
N SER A 40 9.36 -12.35 -9.83
CA SER A 40 9.02 -13.77 -9.95
C SER A 40 9.91 -14.64 -9.06
N TYR A 41 9.43 -15.82 -8.71
CA TYR A 41 10.23 -16.80 -8.00
C TYR A 41 11.19 -17.51 -8.95
N SER A 42 12.47 -17.59 -8.57
CA SER A 42 13.46 -18.36 -9.31
C SER A 42 13.74 -19.69 -8.66
N SER A 43 13.38 -20.77 -9.37
CA SER A 43 13.80 -22.11 -8.98
C SER A 43 15.32 -22.33 -9.04
N THR A 44 16.05 -21.57 -9.89
CA THR A 44 17.51 -21.69 -10.00
C THR A 44 18.24 -21.05 -8.84
N ASP A 45 17.76 -19.90 -8.36
CA ASP A 45 18.38 -19.18 -7.24
C ASP A 45 17.77 -19.57 -5.88
N GLY A 46 16.63 -20.25 -5.89
CA GLY A 46 15.86 -20.56 -4.69
C GLY A 46 15.30 -19.32 -3.98
N ASP A 47 15.12 -18.22 -4.72
CA ASP A 47 14.76 -16.90 -4.18
C ASP A 47 13.97 -16.08 -5.21
N PHE A 48 13.34 -14.99 -4.76
CA PHE A 48 12.66 -14.06 -5.66
C PHE A 48 13.65 -13.14 -6.38
N VAL A 49 13.34 -12.85 -7.63
CA VAL A 49 14.11 -11.95 -8.49
C VAL A 49 13.20 -10.88 -9.05
N TYR A 50 13.75 -9.69 -9.18
CA TYR A 50 13.15 -8.59 -9.92
C TYR A 50 13.89 -8.44 -11.26
N GLN A 51 13.14 -8.42 -12.34
CA GLN A 51 13.63 -8.26 -13.71
C GLN A 51 13.21 -6.91 -14.26
N LYS A 52 14.19 -6.13 -14.71
CA LYS A 52 13.99 -4.83 -15.37
C LYS A 52 14.93 -4.71 -16.54
N GLU A 53 14.40 -4.42 -17.73
CA GLU A 53 15.21 -4.16 -18.95
C GLU A 53 16.24 -5.27 -19.27
N GLY A 54 15.94 -6.52 -18.92
CA GLY A 54 16.86 -7.66 -19.10
C GLY A 54 17.91 -7.82 -18.01
N GLU A 55 18.00 -6.90 -17.05
CA GLU A 55 18.77 -7.08 -15.83
C GLU A 55 17.98 -7.86 -14.78
N ARG A 56 18.70 -8.70 -14.04
CA ARG A 56 18.14 -9.58 -13.03
C ARG A 56 18.75 -9.27 -11.68
N ILE A 57 17.91 -8.81 -10.76
CA ILE A 57 18.32 -8.30 -9.45
C ILE A 57 17.66 -9.17 -8.38
N SER A 58 18.43 -9.64 -7.39
CA SER A 58 17.85 -10.32 -6.24
C SER A 58 16.85 -9.40 -5.52
N ILE A 59 15.68 -9.91 -5.13
CA ILE A 59 14.67 -9.11 -4.44
C ILE A 59 15.22 -8.44 -3.17
N LYS A 60 16.22 -9.06 -2.53
CA LYS A 60 16.90 -8.55 -1.32
C LYS A 60 17.58 -7.19 -1.58
N ASN A 61 18.04 -6.98 -2.81
CA ASN A 61 18.78 -5.79 -3.24
C ASN A 61 17.86 -4.74 -3.91
N THR A 62 16.54 -4.91 -3.85
CA THR A 62 15.57 -3.95 -4.38
C THR A 62 15.08 -2.97 -3.33
N ALA A 63 14.52 -1.84 -3.77
CA ALA A 63 13.86 -0.88 -2.90
C ALA A 63 12.67 -1.53 -2.17
N SER A 64 12.38 -1.06 -0.96
CA SER A 64 11.28 -1.56 -0.11
C SER A 64 9.94 -1.60 -0.86
N GLY A 65 9.60 -0.55 -1.59
CA GLY A 65 8.31 -0.53 -2.30
C GLY A 65 8.23 -1.50 -3.47
N ILE A 66 9.34 -1.85 -4.13
CA ILE A 66 9.34 -2.93 -5.14
C ILE A 66 8.88 -4.24 -4.50
N LYS A 67 9.21 -4.48 -3.23
CA LYS A 67 8.78 -5.69 -2.51
C LYS A 67 7.26 -5.71 -2.30
N VAL A 68 6.67 -4.56 -1.93
CA VAL A 68 5.22 -4.43 -1.72
C VAL A 68 4.47 -4.67 -3.04
N PHE A 69 4.85 -3.94 -4.09
CA PHE A 69 4.22 -4.09 -5.40
C PHE A 69 4.50 -5.44 -6.05
N GLY A 70 5.72 -5.97 -5.91
CA GLY A 70 6.10 -7.28 -6.43
C GLY A 70 5.34 -8.43 -5.76
N MET A 71 5.06 -8.33 -4.47
CA MET A 71 4.16 -9.29 -3.81
C MET A 71 2.76 -9.23 -4.40
N LEU A 72 2.20 -8.04 -4.63
CA LEU A 72 0.89 -7.90 -5.28
C LEU A 72 0.90 -8.45 -6.70
N GLN A 73 1.94 -8.14 -7.47
CA GLN A 73 2.13 -8.62 -8.83
C GLN A 73 2.08 -10.14 -8.88
N ILE A 74 2.86 -10.83 -8.03
CA ILE A 74 2.87 -12.29 -7.97
C ILE A 74 1.49 -12.84 -7.54
N LEU A 75 0.87 -12.26 -6.51
CA LEU A 75 -0.42 -12.74 -6.03
C LEU A 75 -1.55 -12.60 -7.06
N VAL A 76 -1.53 -11.52 -7.85
CA VAL A 76 -2.45 -11.33 -8.98
C VAL A 76 -2.10 -12.28 -10.13
N ALA A 77 -0.82 -12.43 -10.47
CA ALA A 77 -0.37 -13.31 -11.56
C ALA A 77 -0.69 -14.79 -11.28
N ASN A 78 -0.66 -15.19 -10.01
CA ASN A 78 -0.95 -16.54 -9.56
C ASN A 78 -2.43 -16.79 -9.23
N ASP A 79 -3.34 -15.85 -9.55
CA ASP A 79 -4.80 -15.96 -9.35
C ASP A 79 -5.19 -16.27 -7.89
N PHE A 80 -4.37 -15.82 -6.92
CA PHE A 80 -4.70 -15.91 -5.49
C PHE A 80 -5.61 -14.78 -5.01
N ILE A 81 -5.79 -13.77 -5.86
CA ILE A 81 -6.62 -12.62 -5.59
C ILE A 81 -7.81 -12.68 -6.54
N ASP A 82 -8.93 -13.18 -6.03
CA ASP A 82 -10.21 -13.25 -6.73
C ASP A 82 -11.30 -12.46 -5.99
N LYS A 83 -12.51 -12.43 -6.57
CA LYS A 83 -13.70 -11.74 -6.04
C LYS A 83 -14.21 -12.22 -4.65
N ASN A 84 -13.58 -13.24 -4.06
CA ASN A 84 -13.89 -13.77 -2.74
C ASN A 84 -12.67 -13.69 -1.80
N THR A 85 -11.57 -13.09 -2.23
CA THR A 85 -10.38 -12.91 -1.41
C THR A 85 -10.55 -11.72 -0.46
N LEU A 86 -10.19 -11.93 0.80
CA LEU A 86 -9.98 -10.85 1.78
C LEU A 86 -8.47 -10.60 1.91
N ILE A 87 -8.05 -9.37 1.65
CA ILE A 87 -6.67 -8.93 1.86
C ILE A 87 -6.64 -7.89 2.97
N ILE A 88 -5.74 -8.10 3.93
CA ILE A 88 -5.51 -7.18 5.04
C ILE A 88 -4.09 -6.64 4.89
N PHE A 89 -3.97 -5.32 4.78
CA PHE A 89 -2.71 -4.60 4.78
C PHE A 89 -2.53 -3.90 6.12
N ASP A 90 -1.40 -4.17 6.76
CA ASP A 90 -1.01 -3.47 7.99
C ASP A 90 0.08 -2.45 7.65
N GLU A 91 -0.26 -1.16 7.74
CA GLU A 91 0.60 0.00 7.43
C GLU A 91 1.43 -0.17 6.14
N PRO A 92 0.80 -0.46 4.98
CA PRO A 92 1.52 -0.76 3.75
C PRO A 92 2.30 0.44 3.18
N GLU A 93 2.04 1.66 3.68
CA GLU A 93 2.79 2.87 3.36
C GLU A 93 4.21 2.89 3.93
N ASN A 94 4.53 2.02 4.89
CA ASN A 94 5.80 2.04 5.58
C ASN A 94 6.95 1.85 4.57
N HIS A 95 7.85 2.82 4.52
CA HIS A 95 8.97 2.88 3.56
C HIS A 95 8.57 3.13 2.09
N LEU A 96 7.34 3.56 1.81
CA LEU A 96 6.92 4.01 0.48
C LEU A 96 7.06 5.54 0.35
N HIS A 97 7.63 5.97 -0.77
CA HIS A 97 7.59 7.38 -1.18
C HIS A 97 6.12 7.84 -1.34
N PRO A 98 5.74 9.09 -1.01
CA PRO A 98 4.36 9.57 -1.12
C PRO A 98 3.70 9.26 -2.47
N ASN A 99 4.40 9.49 -3.58
CA ASN A 99 3.90 9.15 -4.92
C ASN A 99 3.54 7.66 -5.07
N TRP A 100 4.27 6.75 -4.42
CA TRP A 100 3.97 5.32 -4.44
C TRP A 100 2.79 4.97 -3.53
N GLN A 101 2.54 5.73 -2.47
CA GLN A 101 1.32 5.57 -1.67
C GLN A 101 0.07 5.89 -2.50
N LEU A 102 0.12 6.91 -3.36
CA LEU A 102 -0.96 7.22 -4.31
C LEU A 102 -1.16 6.08 -5.33
N LYS A 103 -0.07 5.46 -5.80
CA LYS A 103 -0.14 4.31 -6.72
C LYS A 103 -0.71 3.08 -6.03
N LEU A 104 -0.29 2.81 -4.80
CA LEU A 104 -0.83 1.74 -3.97
C LEU A 104 -2.33 1.94 -3.76
N ALA A 105 -2.77 3.14 -3.36
CA ALA A 105 -4.19 3.46 -3.19
C ALA A 105 -5.00 3.15 -4.45
N LYS A 106 -4.48 3.54 -5.63
CA LYS A 106 -5.12 3.23 -6.91
C LYS A 106 -5.27 1.72 -7.10
N ILE A 107 -4.19 0.96 -6.92
CA ILE A 107 -4.18 -0.52 -7.05
C ILE A 107 -5.19 -1.16 -6.09
N LEU A 108 -5.23 -0.72 -4.83
CA LEU A 108 -6.16 -1.24 -3.82
C LEU A 108 -7.63 -0.97 -4.18
N VAL A 109 -7.92 0.19 -4.77
CA VAL A 109 -9.28 0.52 -5.24
C VAL A 109 -9.64 -0.28 -6.49
N GLU A 110 -8.71 -0.52 -7.42
CA GLU A 110 -8.97 -1.42 -8.57
C GLU A 110 -9.24 -2.84 -8.10
N LEU A 111 -8.48 -3.34 -7.12
CA LEU A 111 -8.73 -4.63 -6.48
C LEU A 111 -10.15 -4.70 -5.89
N ALA A 112 -10.54 -3.68 -5.13
CA ALA A 112 -11.90 -3.58 -4.58
C ALA A 112 -12.97 -3.56 -5.68
N ASN A 113 -12.72 -2.84 -6.78
CA ASN A 113 -13.60 -2.78 -7.93
C ASN A 113 -13.77 -4.14 -8.63
N SER A 114 -12.73 -4.99 -8.62
CA SER A 114 -12.77 -6.37 -9.12
C SER A 114 -13.47 -7.35 -8.15
N GLY A 115 -13.98 -6.87 -7.01
CA GLY A 115 -14.73 -7.64 -6.02
C GLY A 115 -13.89 -8.18 -4.86
N VAL A 116 -12.62 -7.79 -4.75
CA VAL A 116 -11.74 -8.19 -3.64
C VAL A 116 -12.09 -7.40 -2.39
N PHE A 117 -12.18 -8.03 -1.23
CA PHE A 117 -12.36 -7.32 0.03
C PHE A 117 -10.99 -6.83 0.53
N VAL A 118 -10.84 -5.52 0.69
CA VAL A 118 -9.57 -4.90 1.11
C VAL A 118 -9.75 -4.19 2.45
N ILE A 119 -8.91 -4.54 3.42
CA ILE A 119 -8.80 -3.83 4.71
C ILE A 119 -7.39 -3.25 4.79
N VAL A 120 -7.29 -1.98 5.16
CA VAL A 120 -6.01 -1.27 5.28
C VAL A 120 -5.96 -0.57 6.62
N SER A 121 -4.92 -0.83 7.42
CA SER A 121 -4.52 0.08 8.50
C SER A 121 -3.51 1.08 7.95
N SER A 122 -3.61 2.35 8.34
CA SER A 122 -2.71 3.39 7.87
C SER A 122 -2.65 4.55 8.85
N HIS A 123 -1.46 5.13 8.95
CA HIS A 123 -1.18 6.42 9.59
C HIS A 123 -0.86 7.51 8.57
N SER A 124 -0.89 7.21 7.27
CA SER A 124 -0.56 8.16 6.22
C SER A 124 -1.77 8.98 5.75
N PRO A 125 -1.73 10.31 5.87
CA PRO A 125 -2.75 11.17 5.25
C PRO A 125 -2.78 11.02 3.73
N TYR A 126 -1.63 10.79 3.09
CA TYR A 126 -1.57 10.63 1.63
C TYR A 126 -2.30 9.37 1.16
N LEU A 127 -2.15 8.25 1.89
CA LEU A 127 -2.79 7.00 1.54
C LEU A 127 -4.30 7.08 1.75
N ILE A 128 -4.73 7.60 2.92
CA ILE A 128 -6.14 7.75 3.27
C ILE A 128 -6.86 8.70 2.29
N GLU A 129 -6.26 9.85 2.00
CA GLU A 129 -6.82 10.80 1.03
C GLU A 129 -6.89 10.18 -0.37
N ALA A 130 -5.84 9.48 -0.80
CA ALA A 130 -5.84 8.83 -2.11
C ALA A 130 -6.93 7.74 -2.20
N LEU A 131 -7.12 6.92 -1.16
CA LEU A 131 -8.17 5.90 -1.11
C LEU A 131 -9.56 6.54 -1.24
N GLU A 132 -9.82 7.65 -0.54
CA GLU A 132 -11.09 8.38 -0.64
C GLU A 132 -11.34 8.86 -2.07
N ARG A 133 -10.34 9.54 -2.66
CA ARG A 133 -10.47 10.14 -4.00
C ARG A 133 -10.59 9.08 -5.10
N TYR A 134 -9.80 8.02 -5.05
CA TYR A 134 -9.90 6.96 -6.05
C TYR A 134 -11.22 6.19 -5.93
N SER A 135 -11.71 5.96 -4.70
CA SER A 135 -13.03 5.35 -4.49
C SER A 135 -14.15 6.20 -5.08
N GLU A 136 -14.10 7.52 -4.88
CA GLU A 136 -15.07 8.46 -5.46
C GLU A 136 -15.03 8.45 -7.00
N VAL A 137 -13.83 8.49 -7.60
CA VAL A 137 -13.66 8.44 -9.06
C VAL A 137 -14.20 7.14 -9.65
N LYS A 138 -14.10 6.02 -8.92
CA LYS A 138 -14.60 4.70 -9.34
C LYS A 138 -16.06 4.45 -9.01
N GLY A 139 -16.72 5.37 -8.30
CA GLY A 139 -18.10 5.21 -7.86
C GLY A 139 -18.28 4.20 -6.73
N LEU A 140 -17.21 3.88 -5.98
CA LEU A 140 -17.21 2.90 -4.87
C LEU A 140 -17.44 3.57 -3.50
N LYS A 141 -18.14 4.71 -3.48
CA LYS A 141 -18.27 5.52 -2.28
C LYS A 141 -19.12 4.83 -1.20
N ASP A 142 -20.11 4.05 -1.61
CA ASP A 142 -21.01 3.36 -0.68
C ASP A 142 -20.39 2.04 -0.17
N GLU A 143 -19.38 1.53 -0.87
CA GLU A 143 -18.61 0.33 -0.55
C GLU A 143 -17.34 0.63 0.28
N THR A 144 -16.87 1.89 0.27
CA THR A 144 -15.68 2.31 1.01
C THR A 144 -16.05 2.95 2.35
N SER A 145 -15.47 2.43 3.44
CA SER A 145 -15.66 2.96 4.79
C SER A 145 -14.32 3.26 5.46
N PHE A 146 -14.25 4.41 6.14
CA PHE A 146 -13.06 4.86 6.87
C PHE A 146 -13.35 4.94 8.36
N TYR A 147 -12.59 4.21 9.16
CA TYR A 147 -12.80 4.10 10.60
C TYR A 147 -11.61 4.67 11.38
N LEU A 148 -11.90 5.30 12.51
CA LEU A 148 -10.87 5.76 13.43
C LEU A 148 -10.67 4.71 14.54
N ALA A 149 -9.44 4.21 14.69
CA ALA A 149 -9.05 3.36 15.80
C ALA A 149 -8.53 4.23 16.95
N LYS A 150 -9.21 4.21 18.11
CA LYS A 150 -8.81 4.98 19.30
C LYS A 150 -9.09 4.16 20.55
N ASN A 151 -8.18 4.21 21.53
CA ASN A 151 -8.32 3.52 22.82
C ASN A 151 -8.58 2.01 22.69
N ASN A 152 -7.98 1.34 21.69
CA ASN A 152 -8.23 -0.07 21.34
C ASN A 152 -9.68 -0.39 20.90
N GLU A 153 -10.45 0.63 20.53
CA GLU A 153 -11.79 0.49 19.97
C GLU A 153 -11.83 1.07 18.56
N VAL A 154 -12.67 0.48 17.71
CA VAL A 154 -12.98 0.99 16.37
C VAL A 154 -14.44 1.41 16.40
N GLU A 155 -14.69 2.70 16.23
CA GLU A 155 -16.07 3.20 16.15
C GLU A 155 -16.67 2.81 14.80
N ASN A 156 -17.83 2.15 14.80
CA ASN A 156 -18.51 1.74 13.57
C ASN A 156 -19.28 2.90 12.93
N LYS A 157 -18.58 3.99 12.64
CA LYS A 157 -19.07 5.16 11.91
C LYS A 157 -17.95 5.71 11.05
N SER A 158 -18.26 6.16 9.84
CA SER A 158 -17.27 6.84 9.03
C SER A 158 -16.89 8.18 9.68
N GLN A 159 -15.61 8.35 9.94
CA GLN A 159 -15.06 9.49 10.70
C GLN A 159 -13.95 10.20 9.91
N LEU A 160 -14.14 10.36 8.60
CA LEU A 160 -13.17 11.03 7.73
C LEU A 160 -12.74 12.42 8.25
N PRO A 161 -13.66 13.32 8.68
CA PRO A 161 -13.26 14.62 9.23
C PRO A 161 -12.37 14.50 10.47
N GLU A 162 -12.69 13.59 11.40
CA GLU A 162 -11.89 13.35 12.61
C GLU A 162 -10.54 12.71 12.29
N ILE A 163 -10.49 11.79 11.33
CA ILE A 163 -9.25 11.19 10.83
C ILE A 163 -8.34 12.28 10.27
N PHE A 164 -8.84 13.12 9.37
CA PHE A 164 -8.03 14.21 8.80
C PHE A 164 -7.62 15.25 9.84
N ALA A 165 -8.48 15.55 10.82
CA ALA A 165 -8.12 16.44 11.93
C ALA A 165 -6.95 15.88 12.76
N LEU A 166 -6.99 14.58 13.08
CA LEU A 166 -5.91 13.90 13.79
C LEU A 166 -4.61 13.89 12.97
N LEU A 167 -4.69 13.53 11.69
CA LEU A 167 -3.53 13.48 10.80
C LEU A 167 -2.95 14.87 10.48
N SER A 168 -3.74 15.93 10.68
CA SER A 168 -3.30 17.32 10.54
C SER A 168 -2.58 17.87 11.78
N GLU A 169 -2.65 17.19 12.92
CA GLU A 169 -2.05 17.65 14.19
C GLU A 169 -0.55 18.00 14.06
N PRO A 170 0.31 17.20 13.39
CA PRO A 170 1.71 17.56 13.21
C PRO A 170 1.91 18.87 12.44
N PHE A 171 1.02 19.19 11.50
CA PHE A 171 1.10 20.44 10.73
C PHE A 171 0.74 21.67 11.56
N GLU A 172 -0.18 21.55 12.52
CA GLU A 172 -0.46 22.64 13.45
C GLU A 172 0.72 22.89 14.40
N GLN A 173 1.49 21.85 14.77
CA GLN A 173 2.75 22.02 15.51
C GLN A 173 3.78 22.80 14.69
N PHE A 174 3.96 22.46 13.41
CA PHE A 174 4.86 23.21 12.52
C PHE A 174 4.43 24.67 12.37
N ARG A 175 3.12 24.92 12.23
CA ARG A 175 2.59 26.28 12.14
C ARG A 175 2.91 27.11 13.40
N GLU A 176 2.90 26.50 14.58
CA GLU A 176 3.26 27.21 15.81
C GLU A 176 4.78 27.48 15.90
N LEU A 177 5.61 26.55 15.44
CA LEU A 177 7.07 26.77 15.34
C LEU A 177 7.40 27.90 14.37
N ASP A 178 6.74 27.96 13.22
CA ASP A 178 6.92 29.04 12.24
C ASP A 178 6.60 30.42 12.85
N LYS A 179 5.57 30.51 13.69
CA LYS A 179 5.24 31.76 14.42
C LYS A 179 6.33 32.16 15.41
N GLN A 180 7.01 31.20 16.05
CA GLN A 180 8.11 31.49 16.97
C GLN A 180 9.32 32.04 16.22
N VAL A 181 9.69 31.42 15.09
CA VAL A 181 10.77 31.90 14.23
C VAL A 181 10.52 33.34 13.74
N LEU A 182 9.29 33.66 13.36
CA LEU A 182 8.90 35.01 12.95
C LEU A 182 9.02 36.04 14.09
N LYS A 183 8.57 35.69 15.30
CA LYS A 183 8.68 36.58 16.48
C LYS A 183 10.14 36.85 16.86
N ASP A 184 10.99 35.82 16.81
CA ASP A 184 12.40 35.96 17.15
C ASP A 184 13.18 36.75 16.08
N GLY A 185 12.80 36.64 14.81
CA GLY A 185 13.38 37.40 13.70
C GLY A 185 13.15 38.91 13.78
N GLU A 186 12.01 39.37 14.31
CA GLU A 186 11.71 40.80 14.52
C GLU A 186 12.55 41.41 15.66
N LEU A 187 13.00 40.60 16.63
CA LEU A 187 13.81 41.03 17.77
C LEU A 187 15.29 41.27 17.43
N ILE A 188 15.81 40.70 16.34
CA ILE A 188 17.22 40.85 15.93
C ILE A 188 17.45 42.03 14.97
N SER A 189 16.36 42.62 14.44
CA SER A 189 16.41 43.80 13.56
C SER A 189 16.16 45.14 14.26
N SER A 190 16.09 45.14 15.60
CA SER A 190 15.85 46.32 16.45
C SER A 190 17.09 46.70 17.24
#